data_AF-G2QVH0-F1
#
_entry.id   AF-G2QVH0-F1
#
_cell.length_a   1.000
_cell.length_b   1.000
_cell.length_c   1.000
_cell.angle_alpha   90.00
_cell.angle_beta   90.00
_cell.angle_gamma   90.00
#
_symmetry.space_group_name_H-M   'P 1'
#
loop_
_entity.id
_entity.type
_entity.pdbx_description
1 polymer ?
#
loop_
_entity_poly.entity_id
_entity_poly.type
_entity_poly.pdbx_seq_one_letter_code
_entity_poly.pdbx_strand_id
1 'polypeptide(L)'
;MHSALVAAQSPALAALVNNTNFKEARESHAEWETVDEETFLAFVQHAYAGPPNAPNADRTVHDQRKRKRESLFRDARPAPRKHRTQQWANFIELIGNSVPDYYPPTLTMSRSNTRRRGANVFLRHARLYVFADFYGISRLMDQAFCNLGEALVTFHLSPDNVEDVIALLSYCYEDDRPARLRSMVVMYAACWAESLWTTSSFQKLVEEHRELSTGLLRSLLEKQD
;
A
#
# COMPACT_ATOMS: atom_id res chain seq x y z
N MET A 1 10.75 -4.33 -21.14
CA MET A 1 10.10 -3.05 -20.75
C MET A 1 10.74 -1.92 -21.56
N HIS A 2 9.97 -0.93 -22.03
CA HIS A 2 10.55 0.19 -22.79
C HIS A 2 11.26 1.19 -21.86
N SER A 3 12.54 1.46 -22.10
CA SER A 3 13.38 2.36 -21.29
C SER A 3 12.81 3.77 -21.16
N ALA A 4 12.22 4.31 -22.23
CA ALA A 4 11.55 5.60 -22.23
C ALA A 4 10.35 5.65 -21.26
N LEU A 5 9.58 4.56 -21.13
CA LEU A 5 8.46 4.49 -20.19
C LEU A 5 8.95 4.46 -18.75
N VAL A 6 10.07 3.77 -18.48
CA VAL A 6 10.72 3.72 -17.15
C VAL A 6 11.24 5.10 -16.77
N ALA A 7 12.02 5.73 -17.65
CA ALA A 7 12.58 7.06 -17.43
C ALA A 7 11.51 8.13 -17.21
N ALA A 8 10.35 8.00 -17.86
CA ALA A 8 9.24 8.94 -17.69
C ALA A 8 8.56 8.87 -16.31
N GLN A 9 8.78 7.82 -15.51
CA GLN A 9 8.10 7.66 -14.22
C GLN A 9 8.67 8.54 -13.12
N SER A 10 9.98 8.79 -13.12
CA SER A 10 10.62 9.66 -12.13
C SER A 10 12.03 10.13 -12.56
N PRO A 11 12.54 11.23 -11.98
CA PRO A 11 13.91 11.67 -12.22
C PRO A 11 14.97 10.62 -11.84
N ALA A 12 14.74 9.85 -10.77
CA ALA A 12 15.66 8.80 -10.33
C ALA A 12 15.77 7.69 -11.39
N LEU A 13 14.64 7.25 -11.94
CA LEU A 13 14.62 6.26 -13.02
C LEU A 13 15.17 6.84 -14.34
N ALA A 14 14.92 8.12 -14.63
CA ALA A 14 15.53 8.79 -15.77
C ALA A 14 17.06 8.82 -15.68
N ALA A 15 17.60 9.08 -14.49
CA ALA A 15 19.03 9.02 -14.24
C ALA A 15 19.56 7.57 -14.37
N LEU A 16 18.89 6.59 -13.78
CA LEU A 16 19.26 5.17 -13.88
C LEU A 16 19.36 4.70 -15.34
N VAL A 17 18.43 5.13 -16.19
CA VAL A 17 18.34 4.71 -17.60
C VAL A 17 19.31 5.48 -18.50
N ASN A 18 19.47 6.80 -18.30
CA ASN A 18 20.14 7.66 -19.28
C ASN A 18 21.54 8.14 -18.87
N ASN A 19 21.91 8.04 -17.58
CA ASN A 19 23.20 8.56 -17.10
C ASN A 19 24.29 7.49 -17.28
N THR A 20 25.17 7.70 -18.26
CA THR A 20 26.27 6.78 -18.61
C THR A 20 27.32 6.60 -17.52
N ASN A 21 27.27 7.37 -16.44
CA ASN A 21 28.07 7.10 -15.26
C ASN A 21 27.60 5.85 -14.48
N PHE A 22 26.37 5.40 -14.70
CA PHE A 22 25.83 4.17 -14.10
C PHE A 22 26.10 2.96 -15.00
N LYS A 23 26.41 1.82 -14.37
CA LYS A 23 26.65 0.54 -15.05
C LYS A 23 25.39 0.12 -15.82
N GLU A 24 24.23 0.35 -15.23
CA GLU A 24 22.92 -0.01 -15.74
C GLU A 24 22.60 0.66 -17.08
N ALA A 25 22.91 1.97 -17.19
CA ALA A 25 22.76 2.72 -18.43
C ALA A 25 23.73 2.23 -19.52
N ARG A 26 24.98 1.90 -19.15
CA ARG A 26 26.00 1.42 -20.08
C ARG A 26 25.68 0.02 -20.62
N GLU A 27 25.13 -0.83 -19.77
CA GLU A 27 24.78 -2.22 -20.10
C GLU A 27 23.36 -2.37 -20.64
N SER A 28 22.56 -1.29 -20.59
CA SER A 28 21.11 -1.34 -20.89
C SER A 28 20.37 -2.40 -20.06
N HIS A 29 20.84 -2.65 -18.84
CA HIS A 29 20.36 -3.71 -17.95
C HIS A 29 20.43 -3.23 -16.50
N ALA A 30 19.29 -3.23 -15.82
CA ALA A 30 19.19 -2.96 -14.39
C ALA A 30 18.62 -4.19 -13.69
N GLU A 31 19.24 -4.60 -12.60
CA GLU A 31 18.78 -5.70 -11.75
C GLU A 31 18.28 -5.15 -10.41
N TRP A 32 17.09 -5.58 -9.99
CA TRP A 32 16.48 -5.18 -8.73
C TRP A 32 16.31 -6.40 -7.82
N GLU A 33 17.38 -6.74 -7.10
CA GLU A 33 17.44 -7.93 -6.25
C GLU A 33 16.38 -7.95 -5.13
N THR A 34 16.01 -6.77 -4.63
CA THR A 34 15.07 -6.62 -3.50
C THR A 34 13.61 -6.48 -3.94
N VAL A 35 13.35 -6.42 -5.24
CA VAL A 35 12.00 -6.23 -5.80
C VAL A 35 11.47 -7.56 -6.32
N ASP A 36 10.41 -8.06 -5.69
CA ASP A 36 9.76 -9.29 -6.17
C ASP A 36 9.03 -9.09 -7.51
N GLU A 37 8.79 -10.21 -8.21
CA GLU A 37 8.18 -10.23 -9.54
C GLU A 37 6.80 -9.55 -9.56
N GLU A 38 6.00 -9.69 -8.50
CA GLU A 38 4.67 -9.10 -8.44
C GLU A 38 4.74 -7.57 -8.31
N THR A 39 5.66 -7.07 -7.50
CA THR A 39 5.95 -5.64 -7.35
C THR A 39 6.45 -5.06 -8.67
N PHE A 40 7.37 -5.76 -9.34
CA PHE A 40 7.87 -5.37 -10.65
C PHE A 40 6.75 -5.34 -11.71
N LEU A 41 5.91 -6.37 -11.77
CA LEU A 41 4.78 -6.42 -12.71
C LEU A 41 3.79 -5.29 -12.46
N ALA A 42 3.47 -4.97 -11.20
CA ALA A 42 2.59 -3.86 -10.87
C ALA A 42 3.17 -2.51 -11.32
N PHE A 43 4.48 -2.31 -11.15
CA PHE A 43 5.17 -1.13 -11.69
C PHE A 43 5.11 -1.07 -13.22
N VAL A 44 5.37 -2.18 -13.91
CA VAL A 44 5.27 -2.26 -15.37
C VAL A 44 3.86 -1.87 -15.81
N GLN A 45 2.82 -2.44 -15.21
CA GLN A 45 1.45 -2.09 -15.55
C GLN A 45 1.16 -0.60 -15.38
N HIS A 46 1.64 0.00 -14.28
CA HIS A 46 1.51 1.43 -14.05
C HIS A 46 2.17 2.26 -15.16
N ALA A 47 3.41 1.91 -15.51
CA ALA A 47 4.17 2.64 -16.53
C ALA A 47 3.52 2.57 -17.92
N TYR A 48 2.88 1.44 -18.27
CA TYR A 48 2.19 1.27 -19.54
C TYR A 48 0.76 1.83 -19.56
N ALA A 49 0.12 2.02 -18.40
CA ALA A 49 -1.21 2.66 -18.34
C ALA A 49 -1.17 4.12 -18.83
N GLY A 50 0.00 4.77 -18.74
CA GLY A 50 0.23 6.12 -19.25
C GLY A 50 -0.41 7.21 -18.38
N PRO A 51 -0.28 8.48 -18.78
CA PRO A 51 -0.80 9.60 -18.02
C PRO A 51 -2.35 9.67 -18.05
N PRO A 52 -2.99 10.25 -17.03
CA PRO A 52 -4.45 10.33 -16.89
C PRO A 52 -5.17 11.00 -18.05
N ASN A 53 -4.49 11.97 -18.67
CA ASN A 53 -5.01 12.77 -19.76
C ASN A 53 -4.73 12.14 -21.13
N ALA A 54 -4.22 10.91 -21.17
CA ALA A 54 -4.06 10.19 -22.42
C ALA A 54 -5.44 10.03 -23.08
N PRO A 55 -5.55 10.22 -24.40
CA PRO A 55 -6.82 10.10 -25.13
C PRO A 55 -7.47 8.71 -24.99
N ASN A 56 -6.68 7.70 -24.59
CA ASN A 56 -7.11 6.31 -24.40
C ASN A 56 -7.42 5.96 -22.94
N ALA A 57 -7.37 6.92 -22.00
CA ALA A 57 -7.76 6.67 -20.62
C ALA A 57 -9.27 6.39 -20.57
N ASP A 58 -9.65 5.15 -20.24
CA ASP A 58 -11.06 4.76 -20.16
C ASP A 58 -11.73 5.43 -18.96
N ARG A 59 -12.34 6.59 -19.22
CA ARG A 59 -13.08 7.38 -18.22
C ARG A 59 -14.20 6.57 -17.56
N THR A 60 -14.75 5.59 -18.26
CA THR A 60 -15.80 4.70 -17.75
C THR A 60 -15.28 3.84 -16.60
N VAL A 61 -14.08 3.27 -16.74
CA VAL A 61 -13.46 2.44 -15.70
C VAL A 61 -13.09 3.29 -14.49
N HIS A 62 -12.58 4.50 -14.71
CA HIS A 62 -12.28 5.45 -13.64
C HIS A 62 -13.52 5.78 -12.81
N ASP A 63 -14.61 6.19 -13.46
CA ASP A 63 -15.86 6.56 -12.79
C ASP A 63 -16.48 5.37 -12.04
N GLN A 64 -16.41 4.17 -12.61
CA GLN A 64 -16.88 2.95 -11.94
C GLN A 64 -16.08 2.65 -10.66
N ARG A 65 -14.74 2.75 -10.71
CA ARG A 65 -13.90 2.52 -9.52
C ARG A 65 -14.16 3.57 -8.45
N LYS A 66 -14.27 4.84 -8.84
CA LYS A 66 -14.60 5.94 -7.92
C LYS A 66 -15.94 5.68 -7.21
N ARG A 67 -17.00 5.38 -7.97
CA ARG A 67 -18.33 5.07 -7.39
C ARG A 67 -18.31 3.83 -6.49
N LYS A 68 -17.65 2.76 -6.93
CA LYS A 68 -17.49 1.54 -6.12
C LYS A 68 -16.84 1.88 -4.79
N ARG A 69 -15.79 2.68 -4.82
CA ARG A 69 -15.05 3.09 -3.64
C ARG A 69 -15.86 3.97 -2.69
N GLU A 70 -16.58 4.96 -3.22
CA GLU A 70 -17.53 5.77 -2.44
C GLU A 70 -18.60 4.91 -1.75
N SER A 71 -19.08 3.85 -2.41
CA SER A 71 -19.98 2.87 -1.79
C SER A 71 -19.26 2.10 -0.67
N LEU A 72 -18.08 1.55 -0.93
CA LEU A 72 -17.30 0.79 0.05
C LEU A 72 -17.09 1.57 1.35
N PHE A 73 -16.69 2.85 1.28
CA PHE A 73 -16.48 3.68 2.47
C PHE A 73 -17.77 4.08 3.18
N ARG A 74 -18.87 4.23 2.45
CA ARG A 74 -20.19 4.47 3.04
C ARG A 74 -20.64 3.26 3.85
N ASP A 75 -20.47 2.07 3.29
CA ASP A 75 -20.89 0.81 3.90
C ASP A 75 -19.99 0.41 5.08
N ALA A 76 -18.69 0.72 4.99
CA ALA A 76 -17.72 0.47 6.07
C ALA A 76 -17.79 1.49 7.22
N ARG A 77 -18.52 2.61 7.05
CA ARG A 77 -18.63 3.63 8.10
C ARG A 77 -19.39 3.03 9.29
N PRO A 78 -18.79 3.03 10.49
CA PRO A 78 -19.39 2.37 11.63
C PRO A 78 -20.58 3.17 12.18
N ALA A 79 -21.58 2.48 12.73
CA ALA A 79 -22.66 3.12 13.49
C ALA A 79 -22.08 3.79 14.75
N PRO A 80 -22.54 4.99 15.15
CA PRO A 80 -21.92 5.74 16.25
C PRO A 80 -22.05 4.99 17.59
N ARG A 81 -20.93 4.51 18.18
CA ARG A 81 -20.76 4.11 19.63
C ARG A 81 -19.39 3.47 19.96
N LYS A 82 -18.81 3.77 21.15
CA LYS A 82 -17.55 3.26 21.77
C LYS A 82 -16.22 3.57 21.03
N HIS A 83 -15.10 3.48 21.75
CA HIS A 83 -13.75 3.90 21.32
C HIS A 83 -13.27 3.25 19.99
N ARG A 84 -13.41 1.93 19.85
CA ARG A 84 -13.08 1.15 18.63
C ARG A 84 -13.69 1.75 17.37
N THR A 85 -14.92 2.23 17.49
CA THR A 85 -15.70 2.80 16.39
C THR A 85 -15.10 4.09 15.90
N GLN A 86 -14.43 4.89 16.75
CA GLN A 86 -13.82 6.10 16.23
C GLN A 86 -12.43 5.93 15.66
N GLN A 87 -11.57 5.06 16.20
CA GLN A 87 -10.32 4.75 15.49
C GLN A 87 -10.63 4.25 14.07
N TRP A 88 -11.66 3.41 13.95
CA TRP A 88 -12.15 2.96 12.65
C TRP A 88 -12.70 4.10 11.78
N ALA A 89 -13.48 5.02 12.35
CA ALA A 89 -13.97 6.19 11.61
C ALA A 89 -12.84 7.09 11.11
N ASN A 90 -11.83 7.36 11.94
CA ASN A 90 -10.64 8.13 11.57
C ASN A 90 -9.84 7.41 10.47
N PHE A 91 -9.72 6.08 10.56
CA PHE A 91 -9.08 5.28 9.51
C PHE A 91 -9.82 5.37 8.18
N ILE A 92 -11.14 5.16 8.20
CA ILE A 92 -12.00 5.30 7.02
C ILE A 92 -11.89 6.71 6.41
N GLU A 93 -11.84 7.76 7.23
CA GLU A 93 -11.69 9.13 6.77
C GLU A 93 -10.31 9.38 6.13
N LEU A 94 -9.22 8.89 6.74
CA LEU A 94 -7.88 9.00 6.15
C LEU A 94 -7.83 8.38 4.75
N ILE A 95 -8.32 7.15 4.60
CA ILE A 95 -8.25 6.46 3.31
C ILE A 95 -9.25 7.08 2.32
N GLY A 96 -10.44 7.48 2.77
CA GLY A 96 -11.43 8.17 1.95
C GLY A 96 -10.93 9.48 1.36
N ASN A 97 -10.19 10.27 2.16
CA ASN A 97 -9.57 11.52 1.74
C ASN A 97 -8.28 11.31 0.93
N SER A 98 -7.67 10.13 1.01
CA SER A 98 -6.57 9.72 0.14
C SER A 98 -7.16 9.32 -1.23
N VAL A 99 -7.45 10.31 -2.07
CA VAL A 99 -7.91 10.10 -3.45
C VAL A 99 -6.74 10.31 -4.40
N PRO A 100 -6.29 9.28 -5.14
CA PRO A 100 -5.40 9.50 -6.26
C PRO A 100 -6.14 10.35 -7.28
N ASP A 101 -5.50 11.38 -7.82
CA ASP A 101 -6.02 12.19 -8.94
C ASP A 101 -6.34 11.34 -10.18
N TYR A 102 -5.88 10.09 -10.19
CA TYR A 102 -6.14 9.13 -11.25
C TYR A 102 -6.01 7.69 -10.76
N TYR A 103 -7.03 6.88 -11.03
CA TYR A 103 -6.91 5.43 -11.02
C TYR A 103 -6.49 4.97 -12.41
N PRO A 104 -5.28 4.44 -12.60
CA PRO A 104 -5.01 3.69 -13.80
C PRO A 104 -6.00 2.50 -13.85
N PRO A 105 -6.47 2.12 -15.04
CA PRO A 105 -7.12 0.84 -15.20
C PRO A 105 -6.10 -0.21 -14.77
N THR A 106 -6.28 -0.79 -13.57
CA THR A 106 -5.65 -2.08 -13.31
C THR A 106 -6.33 -3.01 -14.30
N LEU A 107 -5.67 -3.25 -15.43
CA LEU A 107 -5.83 -4.51 -16.12
C LEU A 107 -5.60 -5.52 -15.02
N THR A 108 -6.69 -6.15 -14.57
CA THR A 108 -6.67 -7.29 -13.67
C THR A 108 -5.56 -8.17 -14.23
N MET A 109 -4.39 -8.16 -13.57
CA MET A 109 -3.35 -9.14 -13.83
C MET A 109 -4.13 -10.42 -13.83
N SER A 110 -4.13 -11.05 -15.00
CA SER A 110 -4.86 -12.28 -15.26
C SER A 110 -4.75 -13.13 -14.01
N ARG A 111 -5.86 -13.73 -13.58
CA ARG A 111 -5.89 -14.85 -12.62
C ARG A 111 -5.12 -16.03 -13.21
N SER A 112 -3.87 -15.81 -13.59
CA SER A 112 -2.95 -16.80 -14.06
C SER A 112 -2.63 -17.64 -12.83
N ASN A 113 -3.03 -18.89 -12.93
CA ASN A 113 -3.00 -19.91 -11.90
C ASN A 113 -1.57 -20.24 -11.48
N THR A 114 -0.92 -19.31 -10.80
CA THR A 114 0.24 -19.62 -9.97
C THR A 114 -0.10 -19.20 -8.55
N ARG A 115 -0.80 -20.11 -7.86
CA ARG A 115 -0.61 -20.34 -6.43
C ARG A 115 0.86 -20.76 -6.18
N ARG A 116 1.84 -19.98 -6.62
CA ARG A 116 3.20 -20.07 -6.08
C ARG A 116 3.16 -19.31 -4.76
N ARG A 117 2.63 -20.01 -3.74
CA ARG A 117 2.83 -19.73 -2.31
C ARG A 117 2.56 -18.27 -1.87
N GLY A 118 1.29 -17.88 -1.84
CA GLY A 118 0.73 -17.04 -0.78
C GLY A 118 1.35 -15.65 -0.54
N ALA A 119 1.51 -14.82 -1.56
CA ALA A 119 1.81 -13.41 -1.32
C ALA A 119 0.57 -12.71 -0.73
N ASN A 120 0.68 -12.35 0.54
CA ASN A 120 -0.28 -11.52 1.27
C ASN A 120 -0.56 -10.23 0.49
N VAL A 121 -1.85 -9.97 0.20
CA VAL A 121 -2.28 -8.82 -0.61
C VAL A 121 -1.81 -7.48 -0.03
N PHE A 122 -1.67 -7.39 1.29
CA PHE A 122 -1.16 -6.20 1.94
C PHE A 122 0.32 -5.98 1.65
N LEU A 123 1.13 -7.04 1.75
CA LEU A 123 2.56 -6.96 1.46
C LEU A 123 2.83 -6.56 0.02
N ARG A 124 2.01 -7.02 -0.94
CA ARG A 124 2.09 -6.58 -2.34
C ARG A 124 1.97 -5.07 -2.46
N HIS A 125 0.94 -4.48 -1.85
CA HIS A 125 0.72 -3.04 -1.90
C HIS A 125 1.75 -2.27 -1.07
N ALA A 126 2.19 -2.79 0.07
CA ALA A 126 3.22 -2.17 0.90
C ALA A 126 4.59 -2.16 0.21
N ARG A 127 4.98 -3.25 -0.47
CA ARG A 127 6.23 -3.31 -1.26
C ARG A 127 6.19 -2.38 -2.45
N LEU A 128 5.07 -2.33 -3.16
CA LEU A 128 4.87 -1.38 -4.25
C LEU A 128 4.94 0.08 -3.76
N TYR A 129 4.41 0.36 -2.57
CA TYR A 129 4.52 1.68 -1.95
C TYR A 129 5.98 2.03 -1.66
N VAL A 130 6.74 1.14 -1.01
CA VAL A 130 8.16 1.36 -0.69
C VAL A 130 9.00 1.51 -1.96
N PHE A 131 8.75 0.69 -2.98
CA PHE A 131 9.39 0.82 -4.29
C PHE A 131 9.11 2.19 -4.92
N ALA A 132 7.85 2.63 -4.90
CA ALA A 132 7.46 3.91 -5.47
C ALA A 132 8.03 5.09 -4.69
N ASP A 133 8.10 5.01 -3.37
CA ASP A 133 8.74 6.00 -2.51
C ASP A 133 10.25 6.10 -2.81
N PHE A 134 10.94 4.96 -2.87
CA PHE A 134 12.39 4.89 -3.16
C PHE A 134 12.75 5.55 -4.50
N TYR A 135 11.94 5.32 -5.55
CA TYR A 135 12.15 5.92 -6.86
C TYR A 135 11.46 7.29 -7.04
N GLY A 136 10.76 7.81 -6.05
CA GLY A 136 10.03 9.08 -6.15
C GLY A 136 8.89 9.09 -7.16
N ILE A 137 8.19 7.96 -7.34
CA ILE A 137 7.05 7.79 -8.25
C ILE A 137 5.75 8.10 -7.48
N SER A 138 5.47 9.39 -7.24
CA SER A 138 4.38 9.83 -6.36
C SER A 138 3.02 9.23 -6.70
N ARG A 139 2.68 9.10 -7.98
CA ARG A 139 1.41 8.51 -8.42
C ARG A 139 1.26 7.04 -8.07
N LEU A 140 2.34 6.27 -8.23
CA LEU A 140 2.35 4.85 -7.89
C LEU A 140 2.31 4.68 -6.37
N MET A 141 2.99 5.56 -5.64
CA MET A 141 2.96 5.61 -4.18
C MET A 141 1.54 5.85 -3.66
N ASP A 142 0.85 6.88 -4.15
CA ASP A 142 -0.53 7.18 -3.72
C ASP A 142 -1.50 6.06 -4.13
N GLN A 143 -1.33 5.47 -5.32
CA GLN A 143 -2.14 4.33 -5.76
C GLN A 143 -1.94 3.10 -4.86
N ALA A 144 -0.70 2.77 -4.51
CA ALA A 144 -0.37 1.66 -3.63
C ALA A 144 -0.92 1.88 -2.21
N PHE A 145 -0.81 3.11 -1.70
CA PHE A 145 -1.38 3.52 -0.42
C PHE A 145 -2.89 3.31 -0.37
N CYS A 146 -3.60 3.79 -1.39
CA CYS A 146 -5.05 3.67 -1.47
C CYS A 146 -5.50 2.21 -1.60
N ASN A 147 -4.83 1.44 -2.45
CA ASN A 147 -5.15 0.01 -2.61
C ASN A 147 -4.93 -0.77 -1.31
N LEU A 148 -3.86 -0.48 -0.57
CA LEU A 148 -3.64 -1.08 0.74
C LEU A 148 -4.73 -0.69 1.74
N GLY A 149 -5.08 0.61 1.81
CA GLY A 149 -6.17 1.09 2.65
C GLY A 149 -7.52 0.42 2.32
N GLU A 150 -7.89 0.35 1.04
CA GLU A 150 -9.11 -0.33 0.59
C GLU A 150 -9.12 -1.83 0.93
N ALA A 151 -7.97 -2.50 0.76
CA ALA A 151 -7.82 -3.90 1.14
C ALA A 151 -8.03 -4.08 2.65
N LEU A 152 -7.46 -3.20 3.47
CA LEU A 152 -7.64 -3.21 4.93
C LEU A 152 -9.09 -2.88 5.36
N VAL A 153 -9.77 -1.96 4.66
CA VAL A 153 -11.18 -1.64 4.90
C VAL A 153 -12.10 -2.83 4.68
N THR A 154 -11.83 -3.60 3.62
CA THR A 154 -12.63 -4.77 3.24
C THR A 154 -12.20 -6.05 3.95
N PHE A 155 -11.13 -5.99 4.74
CA PHE A 155 -10.60 -7.15 5.45
C PHE A 155 -11.36 -7.43 6.74
N HIS A 156 -11.85 -8.66 6.87
CA HIS A 156 -12.44 -9.17 8.09
C HIS A 156 -11.40 -9.94 8.90
N LEU A 157 -10.88 -9.29 9.94
CA LEU A 157 -9.89 -9.91 10.84
C LEU A 157 -10.50 -11.12 11.56
N SER A 158 -9.81 -12.25 11.48
CA SER A 158 -10.12 -13.49 12.17
C SER A 158 -8.83 -14.15 12.68
N PRO A 159 -8.92 -15.12 13.60
CA PRO A 159 -7.75 -15.86 14.06
C PRO A 159 -6.98 -16.57 12.94
N ASP A 160 -7.65 -16.93 11.84
CA ASP A 160 -7.03 -17.66 10.72
C ASP A 160 -6.20 -16.76 9.80
N ASN A 161 -6.41 -15.43 9.85
CA ASN A 161 -5.77 -14.47 8.95
C ASN A 161 -5.03 -13.34 9.68
N VAL A 162 -4.96 -13.38 11.02
CA VAL A 162 -4.26 -12.37 11.83
C VAL A 162 -2.79 -12.22 11.45
N GLU A 163 -2.14 -13.31 11.06
CA GLU A 163 -0.75 -13.34 10.63
C GLU A 163 -0.51 -12.48 9.37
N ASP A 164 -1.53 -12.25 8.53
CA ASP A 164 -1.40 -11.34 7.40
C ASP A 164 -1.21 -9.87 7.85
N VAL A 165 -1.87 -9.46 8.92
CA VAL A 165 -1.72 -8.11 9.49
C VAL A 165 -0.39 -7.98 10.23
N ILE A 166 0.03 -9.04 10.94
CA ILE A 166 1.31 -9.07 11.66
C ILE A 166 2.49 -9.03 10.69
N ALA A 167 2.42 -9.78 9.58
CA ALA A 167 3.43 -9.72 8.53
C ALA A 167 3.53 -8.32 7.92
N LEU A 168 2.39 -7.65 7.68
CA LEU A 168 2.36 -6.26 7.20
C LEU A 168 3.00 -5.29 8.20
N LEU A 169 2.67 -5.42 9.49
CA LEU A 169 3.26 -4.61 10.55
C LEU A 169 4.76 -4.82 10.62
N SER A 170 5.22 -6.07 10.68
CA SER A 170 6.63 -6.43 10.72
C SER A 170 7.39 -5.78 9.56
N TYR A 171 6.84 -5.88 8.35
CA TYR A 171 7.40 -5.24 7.15
C TYR A 171 7.53 -3.71 7.27
N CYS A 172 6.62 -3.03 7.99
CA CYS A 172 6.67 -1.58 8.18
C CYS A 172 7.72 -1.10 9.21
N TYR A 173 8.29 -2.02 9.98
CA TYR A 173 9.33 -1.78 10.97
C TYR A 173 10.71 -2.34 10.57
N GLU A 174 10.82 -2.90 9.37
CA GLU A 174 12.13 -3.08 8.72
C GLU A 174 12.80 -1.71 8.47
N ASP A 175 14.12 -1.73 8.27
CA ASP A 175 14.91 -0.52 8.04
C ASP A 175 14.42 0.26 6.81
N ASP A 176 14.51 1.59 6.89
CA ASP A 176 14.19 2.54 5.81
C ASP A 176 12.75 2.45 5.26
N ARG A 177 11.78 2.07 6.10
CA ARG A 177 10.36 2.04 5.71
C ARG A 177 9.69 3.40 5.91
N PRO A 178 8.88 3.89 4.94
CA PRO A 178 8.28 5.23 5.01
C PRO A 178 7.30 5.40 6.18
N ALA A 179 7.44 6.52 6.91
CA ALA A 179 6.60 6.82 8.08
C ALA A 179 5.10 6.94 7.75
N ARG A 180 4.74 7.40 6.55
CA ARG A 180 3.35 7.52 6.09
C ARG A 180 2.68 6.14 5.97
N LEU A 181 3.39 5.16 5.42
CA LEU A 181 2.92 3.77 5.34
C LEU A 181 2.75 3.18 6.74
N ARG A 182 3.78 3.32 7.59
CA ARG A 182 3.76 2.84 8.98
C ARG A 182 2.57 3.42 9.77
N SER A 183 2.34 4.73 9.66
CA SER A 183 1.24 5.42 10.35
C SER A 183 -0.13 4.86 9.97
N MET A 184 -0.35 4.59 8.67
CA MET A 184 -1.61 4.00 8.20
C MET A 184 -1.83 2.60 8.80
N VAL A 185 -0.80 1.76 8.77
CA VAL A 185 -0.89 0.38 9.28
C VAL A 185 -1.06 0.34 10.80
N VAL A 186 -0.36 1.22 11.53
CA VAL A 186 -0.52 1.36 12.99
C VAL A 186 -1.93 1.82 13.35
N MET A 187 -2.50 2.78 12.62
CA MET A 187 -3.87 3.23 12.87
C MET A 187 -4.88 2.09 12.62
N TYR A 188 -4.68 1.28 11.58
CA TYR A 188 -5.46 0.06 11.38
C TYR A 188 -5.31 -0.92 12.55
N ALA A 189 -4.07 -1.22 12.95
CA ALA A 189 -3.80 -2.15 14.05
C ALA A 189 -4.42 -1.67 15.37
N ALA A 190 -4.42 -0.37 15.63
CA ALA A 190 -5.07 0.22 16.79
C ALA A 190 -6.58 -0.06 16.83
N CYS A 191 -7.27 -0.02 15.67
CA CYS A 191 -8.70 -0.35 15.56
C CYS A 191 -9.02 -1.78 16.02
N TRP A 192 -8.04 -2.69 15.92
CA TRP A 192 -8.20 -4.10 16.24
C TRP A 192 -7.26 -4.55 17.36
N ALA A 193 -6.73 -3.62 18.15
CA ALA A 193 -5.68 -3.89 19.14
C ALA A 193 -6.07 -5.01 20.11
N GLU A 194 -7.32 -5.00 20.62
CA GLU A 194 -7.83 -6.05 21.51
C GLU A 194 -7.79 -7.44 20.86
N SER A 195 -8.13 -7.54 19.58
CA SER A 195 -8.11 -8.79 18.83
C SER A 195 -6.67 -9.23 18.52
N LEU A 196 -5.82 -8.29 18.07
CA LEU A 196 -4.41 -8.55 17.77
C LEU A 196 -3.63 -8.99 19.01
N TRP A 197 -3.91 -8.38 20.16
CA TRP A 197 -3.24 -8.67 21.44
C TRP A 197 -3.44 -10.11 21.92
N THR A 198 -4.43 -10.84 21.42
CA THR A 198 -4.59 -12.27 21.73
C THR A 198 -3.53 -13.15 21.10
N THR A 199 -2.77 -12.64 20.13
CA THR A 199 -1.79 -13.40 19.35
C THR A 199 -0.38 -13.17 19.87
N SER A 200 0.35 -14.25 20.17
CA SER A 200 1.71 -14.16 20.71
C SER A 200 2.73 -13.52 19.75
N SER A 201 2.55 -13.69 18.43
CA SER A 201 3.39 -13.06 17.40
C SER A 201 3.26 -11.54 17.42
N PHE A 202 2.05 -11.01 17.64
CA PHE A 202 1.83 -9.57 17.79
C PHE A 202 2.45 -9.03 19.09
N GLN A 203 2.30 -9.75 20.21
CA GLN A 203 2.91 -9.36 21.49
C GLN A 203 4.43 -9.23 21.36
N LYS A 204 5.10 -10.23 20.76
CA LYS A 204 6.54 -10.20 20.48
C LYS A 204 6.92 -9.00 19.61
N LEU A 205 6.17 -8.72 18.54
CA LEU A 205 6.45 -7.60 17.65
C LEU A 205 6.38 -6.24 18.39
N VAL A 206 5.42 -6.08 19.30
CA VAL A 206 5.28 -4.88 20.13
C VAL A 206 6.45 -4.72 21.11
N GLU A 207 6.91 -5.83 21.69
CA GLU A 207 8.09 -5.87 22.58
C GLU A 207 9.39 -5.56 21.84
N GLU A 208 9.55 -6.09 20.62
CA GLU A 208 10.73 -5.90 19.77
C GLU A 208 10.84 -4.46 19.25
N HIS A 209 9.72 -3.84 18.88
CA HIS A 209 9.71 -2.52 18.26
C HIS A 209 9.09 -1.44 19.16
N ARG A 210 9.95 -0.70 19.87
CA ARG A 210 9.53 0.44 20.72
C ARG A 210 8.66 1.45 19.97
N GLU A 211 8.99 1.74 18.72
CA GLU A 211 8.20 2.67 17.91
C GLU A 211 6.76 2.18 17.68
N LEU A 212 6.57 0.87 17.47
CA LEU A 212 5.25 0.26 17.35
C LEU A 212 4.43 0.44 18.62
N SER A 213 5.03 0.13 19.78
CA SER A 213 4.41 0.38 21.08
C SER A 213 3.96 1.83 21.23
N THR A 214 4.83 2.80 20.91
CA THR A 214 4.49 4.23 21.04
C THR A 214 3.42 4.67 20.05
N GLY A 215 3.44 4.15 18.83
CA GLY A 215 2.44 4.46 17.81
C GLY A 215 1.05 3.94 18.20
N LEU A 216 0.97 2.69 18.67
CA LEU A 216 -0.28 2.10 19.16
C LEU A 216 -0.82 2.88 20.37
N LEU A 217 0.03 3.19 21.36
CA LEU A 217 -0.36 3.97 22.53
C LEU A 217 -0.88 5.35 22.14
N ARG A 218 -0.19 6.07 21.23
CA ARG A 218 -0.66 7.38 20.75
C ARG A 218 -2.02 7.25 20.09
N SER A 219 -2.19 6.31 19.15
CA SER A 219 -3.47 6.11 18.47
C SER A 219 -4.60 5.68 19.42
N LEU A 220 -4.28 4.99 20.53
CA LEU A 220 -5.24 4.59 21.56
C LEU A 220 -5.53 5.71 22.58
N LEU A 221 -4.58 6.61 22.84
CA LEU A 221 -4.67 7.67 23.84
C LEU A 221 -5.15 9.02 23.30
N GLU A 222 -5.13 9.25 21.98
CA GLU A 222 -5.66 10.46 21.32
C GLU A 222 -7.17 10.70 21.54
N LYS A 223 -7.81 10.00 22.50
CA LYS A 223 -9.23 10.06 22.85
C LYS A 223 -9.52 9.86 24.35
N GLN A 224 -8.81 10.56 25.25
CA GLN A 224 -9.28 10.71 26.64
C GLN A 224 -10.05 12.01 26.92
N ASP A 225 -10.19 12.92 25.96
CA ASP A 225 -10.94 14.17 26.12
C ASP A 225 -12.23 14.22 25.26
#